data_AF-A0A8J7LXB3-F1
#
_entry.id   AF-A0A8J7LXB3-F1
#
_cell.length_a   1.000
_cell.length_b   1.000
_cell.length_c   1.000
_cell.angle_alpha   90.00
_cell.angle_beta   90.00
_cell.angle_gamma   90.00
#
_symmetry.space_group_name_H-M   'P 1'
#
loop_
_entity.id
_entity.type
_entity.pdbx_description
1 polymer ?
#
loop_
_entity_poly.entity_id
_entity_poly.type
_entity_poly.pdbx_seq_one_letter_code
_entity_poly.pdbx_strand_id
1 'polypeptide(L)' 'MVKKSAIEAVEYELCHIAVPHHCTAFFDLLDRVMPDRERWKQRLKRILA' A
#
# COMPACT_ATOMS: atom_id res chain seq x y z
N MET A 1 -9.47 -14.45 -10.16
CA MET A 1 -8.68 -13.20 -10.12
C MET A 1 -9.06 -12.47 -8.84
N VAL A 2 -8.31 -12.69 -7.75
CA VAL A 2 -8.64 -12.10 -6.44
C VAL A 2 -8.54 -10.59 -6.58
N LYS A 3 -9.66 -9.89 -6.37
CA LYS A 3 -9.75 -8.43 -6.37
C LYS A 3 -8.64 -7.90 -5.45
N LYS A 4 -7.68 -7.16 -6.01
CA LYS A 4 -6.67 -6.38 -5.27
C LYS A 4 -7.38 -5.74 -4.09
N SER A 5 -7.11 -6.24 -2.88
CA SER A 5 -7.93 -6.01 -1.71
C SER A 5 -8.07 -4.53 -1.42
N ALA A 6 -9.29 -4.09 -1.06
CA ALA A 6 -9.72 -2.72 -0.76
C ALA A 6 -8.88 -1.94 0.28
N ILE A 7 -7.83 -2.56 0.83
CA ILE A 7 -7.00 -2.02 1.90
C ILE A 7 -5.68 -1.42 1.38
N GLU A 8 -5.31 -1.68 0.12
CA GLU A 8 -4.25 -0.88 -0.53
C GLU A 8 -4.80 0.42 -1.15
N ALA A 9 -6.11 0.59 -1.28
CA ALA A 9 -6.67 1.44 -2.34
C ALA A 9 -6.75 2.95 -2.10
N VAL A 10 -6.52 3.47 -0.89
CA VAL A 10 -6.61 4.93 -0.67
C VAL A 10 -5.22 5.56 -0.61
N GLU A 11 -4.39 5.20 0.37
CA GLU A 11 -3.07 5.85 0.53
C GLU A 11 -2.07 5.50 -0.58
N TYR A 12 -2.12 4.28 -1.13
CA TYR A 12 -1.30 3.88 -2.28
C TYR A 12 -1.69 4.64 -3.55
N GLU A 13 -2.99 4.83 -3.79
CA GLU A 13 -3.51 5.61 -4.92
C GLU A 13 -3.29 7.11 -4.71
N LEU A 14 -3.34 7.60 -3.46
CA LEU A 14 -2.97 8.98 -3.15
C LEU A 14 -1.47 9.21 -3.37
N CYS A 15 -0.60 8.23 -3.12
CA CYS A 15 0.82 8.33 -3.46
C CYS A 15 1.02 8.53 -4.97
N HIS A 16 0.12 8.02 -5.83
CA HIS A 16 0.17 8.27 -7.27
C HIS A 16 -0.10 9.72 -7.68
N ILE A 17 -0.77 10.51 -6.82
CA ILE A 17 -0.96 11.96 -7.06
C ILE A 17 0.39 12.69 -6.97
N ALA A 18 1.25 12.27 -6.04
CA ALA A 18 2.57 12.89 -5.83
C ALA A 18 3.68 12.23 -6.66
N VAL A 19 3.65 10.92 -6.82
CA VAL A 19 4.63 10.12 -7.56
C VAL A 19 3.91 9.15 -8.50
N PRO A 20 3.75 9.50 -9.79
CA PRO A 20 2.90 8.74 -10.71
C PRO A 20 3.35 7.30 -10.98
N HIS A 21 4.65 7.01 -10.85
CA HIS A 21 5.24 5.72 -11.20
C HIS A 21 5.73 4.98 -9.96
N HIS A 22 5.69 3.65 -9.97
CA HIS A 22 6.26 2.79 -8.92
C HIS A 22 7.79 2.77 -8.98
N CYS A 23 8.41 3.89 -8.66
CA CYS A 23 9.86 4.03 -8.53
C CYS A 23 10.28 4.11 -7.05
N THR A 24 11.57 4.21 -6.79
CA THR A 24 12.11 4.33 -5.42
C THR A 24 11.42 5.46 -4.64
N ALA A 25 11.24 6.64 -5.25
CA ALA A 25 10.58 7.77 -4.61
C ALA A 25 9.12 7.49 -4.21
N PHE A 26 8.42 6.61 -4.95
CA PHE A 26 7.08 6.18 -4.59
C PHE A 26 7.10 5.31 -3.32
N PHE A 27 8.03 4.36 -3.24
CA PHE A 27 8.15 3.49 -2.07
C PHE A 27 8.62 4.27 -0.83
N ASP A 28 9.54 5.22 -1.00
CA ASP A 28 9.98 6.10 0.08
C ASP A 28 8.82 6.95 0.63
N LEU A 29 7.99 7.50 -0.26
CA LEU A 29 6.78 8.24 0.14
C LEU A 29 5.76 7.33 0.80
N LEU A 30 5.54 6.14 0.24
CA LEU A 30 4.60 5.16 0.76
C LEU A 30 4.99 4.71 2.17
N ASP A 31 6.28 4.46 2.42
CA ASP A 31 6.77 4.05 3.75
C ASP A 31 6.67 5.20 4.76
N ARG A 32 6.81 6.44 4.32
CA ARG A 32 6.60 7.62 5.18
C ARG A 32 5.13 7.82 5.55
N VAL A 33 4.21 7.63 4.61
CA VAL A 33 2.77 7.82 4.82
C VAL A 33 2.15 6.61 5.53
N MET A 34 2.64 5.40 5.23
CA MET A 34 2.16 4.14 5.78
C MET A 34 3.27 3.33 6.46
N PRO A 35 3.88 3.81 7.56
CA PRO A 35 5.04 3.14 8.19
C PRO A 35 4.72 1.73 8.71
N ASP A 36 3.46 1.46 9.08
CA ASP A 36 3.02 0.15 9.56
C ASP A 36 2.47 -0.78 8.45
N ARG A 37 2.64 -0.43 7.17
CA ARG A 37 1.99 -1.14 6.04
C ARG A 37 2.24 -2.64 6.06
N GLU A 38 3.46 -3.06 6.36
CA GLU A 38 3.80 -4.49 6.38
C GLU A 38 3.08 -5.24 7.51
N ARG A 39 2.93 -4.60 8.68
CA ARG A 39 2.16 -5.15 9.80
C ARG A 39 0.69 -5.35 9.42
N TRP A 40 0.09 -4.37 8.74
CA TRP A 40 -1.29 -4.47 8.28
C TRP A 40 -1.48 -5.53 7.21
N LYS A 41 -0.55 -5.63 6.25
CA LYS A 41 -0.54 -6.71 5.25
C LYS A 41 -0.50 -8.09 5.90
N GLN A 42 0.38 -8.29 6.87
CA GLN A 42 0.46 -9.56 7.60
C GLN A 42 -0.80 -9.87 8.39
N ARG A 43 -1.44 -8.86 8.99
CA ARG A 43 -2.73 -9.02 9.67
C ARG A 43 -3.83 -9.45 8.69
N LEU A 44 -3.86 -8.86 7.49
CA LEU A 44 -4.84 -9.23 6.47
C LEU A 44 -4.63 -10.61 5.89
N LYS A 45 -3.38 -10.98 5.61
CA LYS A 45 -3.04 -12.34 5.19
C LYS A 45 -3.53 -13.38 6.19
N ARG A 46 -3.50 -13.08 7.50
CA ARG A 46 -4.03 -13.98 8.55
C ARG A 46 -5.55 -14.05 8.59
N ILE A 47 -6.26 -12.97 8.31
CA ILE A 47 -7.73 -12.92 8.36
C ILE A 47 -8.36 -13.53 7.11
N LEU A 48 -7.71 -13.35 5.96
CA LEU A 48 -8.20 -13.81 4.65
C LEU A 48 -7.68 -15.20 4.25
N ALA A 49 -6.88 -15.84 5.09
CA ALA A 49 -6.38 -17.21 4.90
C ALA A 49 -7.44 -18.26 5.24
#